data_AF-A0A7W4ACA9-F1
#
_entry.id   AF-A0A7W4ACA9-F1
#
_cell.length_a   1.000
_cell.length_b   1.000
_cell.length_c   1.000
_cell.angle_alpha   90.00
_cell.angle_beta   90.00
_cell.angle_gamma   90.00
#
_symmetry.space_group_name_H-M   'P 1'
#
loop_
_entity.id
_entity.type
_entity.pdbx_description
1 polymer ?
#
loop_
_entity_poly.entity_id
_entity_poly.type
_entity_poly.pdbx_seq_one_letter_code
_entity_poly.pdbx_strand_id
1 'polypeptide(L)'
;MNNKTYKYEKYMKNLPYIKDLQLYKAVGMTLYLIIDKNRTLKFALSSASTNHNFKPKKRIEDLVKIALPDDFFEKRQRANAPKEKREEAAVRHQMLKEMDSLAQLHLKGLFGQG
;
A
#
# COMPACT_ATOMS: atom_id res chain seq x y z
N MET A 1 0.88 -33.22 3.00
CA MET A 1 0.46 -31.99 2.29
C MET A 1 1.19 -30.82 2.92
N ASN A 2 2.11 -30.17 2.19
CA ASN A 2 2.84 -29.02 2.72
C ASN A 2 1.89 -27.83 2.81
N ASN A 3 1.40 -27.50 4.01
CA ASN A 3 0.58 -26.32 4.29
C ASN A 3 1.45 -25.05 4.16
N LYS A 4 1.78 -24.67 2.92
CA LYS A 4 2.34 -23.34 2.64
C LYS A 4 1.22 -22.34 2.91
N THR A 5 1.28 -21.71 4.07
CA THR A 5 0.37 -20.61 4.42
C THR A 5 0.83 -19.39 3.65
N TYR A 6 0.01 -18.93 2.71
CA TYR A 6 0.36 -17.77 1.89
C TYR A 6 -0.02 -16.48 2.62
N LYS A 7 0.80 -15.43 2.49
CA LYS A 7 0.58 -14.17 3.24
C LYS A 7 -0.69 -13.46 2.78
N TYR A 8 -1.03 -13.57 1.49
CA TYR A 8 -2.23 -12.93 0.92
C TYR A 8 -3.55 -13.45 1.52
N GLU A 9 -3.59 -14.68 2.03
CA GLU A 9 -4.81 -15.29 2.59
C GLU A 9 -5.35 -14.52 3.80
N LYS A 10 -4.46 -13.85 4.55
CA LYS A 10 -4.86 -12.95 5.64
C LYS A 10 -5.74 -11.81 5.12
N TYR A 11 -5.38 -11.23 3.98
CA TYR A 11 -6.07 -10.06 3.41
C TYR A 11 -7.36 -10.44 2.68
N MET A 12 -7.44 -11.67 2.16
CA MET A 12 -8.68 -12.22 1.59
C MET A 12 -9.85 -12.21 2.60
N LYS A 13 -9.56 -12.33 3.91
CA LYS A 13 -10.58 -12.31 4.97
C LYS A 13 -11.23 -10.93 5.18
N ASN A 14 -10.58 -9.87 4.71
CA ASN A 14 -11.09 -8.49 4.84
C ASN A 14 -12.10 -8.14 3.73
N LEU A 15 -12.27 -9.03 2.73
CA LEU A 15 -13.14 -8.77 1.60
C LEU A 15 -14.61 -9.01 1.98
N PRO A 16 -15.54 -8.21 1.43
CA PRO A 16 -16.95 -8.57 1.46
C PRO A 16 -17.18 -9.87 0.69
N TYR A 17 -18.33 -10.51 0.91
CA TYR A 17 -18.70 -11.70 0.16
C TYR A 17 -18.74 -11.42 -1.36
N ILE A 18 -17.96 -12.17 -2.13
CA ILE A 18 -17.91 -12.08 -3.59
C ILE A 18 -18.63 -13.29 -4.18
N LYS A 19 -19.81 -13.06 -4.77
CA LYS A 19 -20.60 -14.11 -5.43
C LYS A 19 -19.92 -14.65 -6.70
N ASP A 20 -19.21 -13.79 -7.42
CA ASP A 20 -18.55 -14.16 -8.67
C ASP A 20 -17.22 -14.89 -8.41
N LEU A 21 -17.19 -16.17 -8.76
CA LEU A 21 -16.01 -17.02 -8.55
C LEU A 21 -14.78 -16.56 -9.34
N GLN A 22 -14.95 -16.02 -10.55
CA GLN A 22 -13.83 -15.52 -11.34
C GLN A 22 -13.28 -14.24 -10.74
N LEU A 23 -14.14 -13.35 -10.27
CA LEU A 23 -13.73 -12.16 -9.53
C LEU A 23 -12.97 -12.52 -8.25
N TYR A 24 -13.50 -13.47 -7.47
CA TYR A 24 -12.85 -13.95 -6.25
C TYR A 24 -11.44 -14.50 -6.54
N LYS A 25 -11.30 -15.36 -7.56
CA LYS A 25 -10.01 -15.90 -7.98
C LYS A 25 -9.06 -14.81 -8.49
N ALA A 26 -9.56 -13.85 -9.27
CA ALA A 26 -8.77 -12.74 -9.78
C ALA A 26 -8.23 -11.83 -8.68
N VAL A 27 -9.03 -11.54 -7.66
CA VAL A 27 -8.60 -10.77 -6.48
C VAL A 27 -7.54 -11.54 -5.70
N GLY A 28 -7.77 -12.84 -5.45
CA GLY A 28 -6.78 -13.70 -4.78
C GLY A 28 -5.44 -13.75 -5.54
N MET A 29 -5.48 -13.93 -6.86
CA MET A 29 -4.27 -13.90 -7.69
C MET A 29 -3.55 -12.54 -7.62
N THR A 30 -4.32 -11.45 -7.62
CA THR A 30 -3.75 -10.09 -7.55
C THR A 30 -3.04 -9.86 -6.22
N LEU A 31 -3.66 -10.25 -5.10
CA LEU A 31 -3.07 -10.14 -3.76
C LEU A 31 -1.83 -11.03 -3.62
N TYR A 32 -1.86 -12.27 -4.11
CA TYR A 32 -0.70 -13.16 -4.14
C TYR A 32 0.49 -12.54 -4.89
N LEU A 33 0.24 -11.97 -6.08
CA LEU A 33 1.29 -11.34 -6.87
C LEU A 33 1.89 -10.12 -6.18
N ILE A 34 1.07 -9.32 -5.49
CA ILE A 34 1.49 -8.10 -4.80
C ILE A 34 2.27 -8.41 -3.52
N ILE A 35 1.75 -9.33 -2.68
CA ILE A 35 2.23 -9.56 -1.32
C ILE A 35 3.34 -10.61 -1.31
N ASP A 36 3.08 -11.78 -1.91
CA ASP A 36 3.99 -12.93 -1.84
C ASP A 36 5.07 -12.86 -2.93
N LYS A 37 4.77 -12.24 -4.08
CA LYS A 37 5.72 -12.12 -5.21
C LYS A 37 6.28 -10.72 -5.42
N ASN A 38 5.90 -9.75 -4.59
CA ASN A 38 6.34 -8.36 -4.68
C ASN A 38 6.24 -7.77 -6.12
N ARG A 39 5.20 -8.10 -6.87
CA ARG A 39 4.92 -7.55 -8.22
C ARG A 39 4.10 -6.26 -8.14
N THR A 40 4.25 -5.39 -9.13
CA THR A 40 3.52 -4.11 -9.17
C THR A 40 2.02 -4.32 -9.33
N LEU A 41 1.19 -3.39 -8.84
CA LEU A 41 -0.26 -3.46 -8.95
C LEU A 41 -0.72 -3.58 -10.42
N LYS A 42 -0.15 -2.77 -11.31
CA LYS A 42 -0.45 -2.79 -12.76
C LYS A 42 -0.19 -4.15 -13.39
N PHE A 43 0.93 -4.79 -13.03
CA PHE A 43 1.27 -6.13 -13.51
C PHE A 43 0.27 -7.15 -12.97
N ALA A 44 0.03 -7.15 -11.65
CA ALA A 44 -0.85 -8.09 -10.99
C ALA A 44 -2.29 -8.03 -11.55
N LEU A 45 -2.85 -6.82 -11.70
CA LEU A 45 -4.18 -6.62 -12.30
C LEU A 45 -4.25 -7.11 -13.75
N SER A 46 -3.20 -6.91 -14.53
CA SER A 46 -3.16 -7.37 -15.92
C SER A 46 -3.09 -8.89 -15.99
N SER A 47 -2.23 -9.52 -15.18
CA SER A 47 -2.14 -10.98 -15.11
C SER A 47 -3.44 -11.62 -14.63
N ALA A 48 -4.05 -11.10 -13.56
CA ALA A 48 -5.29 -11.65 -13.00
C ALA A 48 -6.47 -11.50 -13.98
N SER A 49 -6.59 -10.33 -14.63
CA SER A 49 -7.64 -10.09 -15.62
C SER A 49 -7.54 -11.03 -16.82
N THR A 50 -6.32 -11.29 -17.32
CA THR A 50 -6.10 -12.23 -18.43
C THR A 50 -6.37 -13.68 -18.00
N ASN A 51 -5.84 -14.11 -16.85
CA ASN A 51 -5.92 -15.52 -16.43
C ASN A 51 -7.32 -15.95 -15.98
N HIS A 52 -8.12 -15.02 -15.46
CA HIS A 52 -9.48 -15.31 -15.00
C HIS A 52 -10.55 -14.76 -15.95
N ASN A 53 -10.15 -14.28 -17.12
CA ASN A 53 -11.02 -13.67 -18.14
C ASN A 53 -12.00 -12.63 -17.55
N PHE A 54 -11.53 -11.83 -16.58
CA PHE A 54 -12.39 -10.89 -15.86
C PHE A 54 -12.12 -9.46 -16.32
N LYS A 55 -13.19 -8.78 -16.77
CA LYS A 55 -13.20 -7.34 -17.10
C LYS A 55 -14.48 -6.73 -16.51
N PRO A 56 -14.43 -5.52 -15.92
CA PRO A 56 -13.32 -4.55 -15.93
C PRO A 56 -12.28 -4.76 -14.81
N LYS A 57 -11.02 -4.41 -15.09
CA LYS A 57 -9.90 -4.48 -14.12
C LYS A 57 -10.13 -3.64 -12.87
N LYS A 58 -10.88 -2.53 -13.00
CA LYS A 58 -11.19 -1.61 -11.91
C LYS A 58 -11.86 -2.28 -10.72
N ARG A 59 -12.76 -3.24 -10.98
CA ARG A 59 -13.46 -3.95 -9.89
C ARG A 59 -12.53 -4.87 -9.08
N ILE A 60 -11.51 -5.43 -9.71
CA ILE A 60 -10.45 -6.19 -9.00
C ILE A 60 -9.63 -5.21 -8.15
N GLU A 61 -9.26 -4.06 -8.72
CA GLU A 61 -8.48 -3.04 -8.04
C GLU A 61 -9.18 -2.50 -6.79
N ASP A 62 -10.47 -2.18 -6.89
CA ASP A 62 -11.25 -1.66 -5.78
C ASP A 62 -11.31 -2.67 -4.61
N LEU A 63 -11.53 -3.96 -4.92
CA LEU A 63 -11.51 -5.02 -3.91
C LEU A 63 -10.12 -5.23 -3.30
N VAL A 64 -9.07 -5.15 -4.11
CA VAL A 64 -7.68 -5.25 -3.61
C VAL A 64 -7.35 -4.10 -2.67
N LYS A 65 -7.82 -2.88 -2.97
CA LYS A 65 -7.65 -1.71 -2.08
C LYS A 65 -8.42 -1.89 -0.77
N ILE A 66 -9.63 -2.44 -0.80
CA ILE A 66 -10.40 -2.78 0.41
C ILE A 66 -9.66 -3.83 1.26
N ALA A 67 -9.05 -4.82 0.61
CA ALA A 67 -8.37 -5.91 1.33
C ALA A 67 -7.10 -5.45 2.05
N LEU A 68 -6.42 -4.44 1.52
CA LEU A 68 -5.12 -3.96 1.99
C LEU A 68 -5.27 -2.76 2.96
N PRO A 69 -4.34 -2.57 3.90
CA PRO A 69 -4.26 -1.33 4.67
C PRO A 69 -4.05 -0.11 3.78
N ASP A 70 -4.63 1.03 4.14
CA ASP A 70 -4.53 2.28 3.36
C ASP A 70 -3.08 2.69 3.08
N ASP A 71 -2.20 2.50 4.07
CA ASP A 71 -0.78 2.87 3.98
C ASP A 71 0.11 1.82 3.28
N PHE A 72 -0.46 0.70 2.82
CA PHE A 72 0.30 -0.42 2.28
C PHE A 72 1.14 -0.02 1.07
N PHE A 73 0.53 0.67 0.10
CA PHE A 73 1.22 1.06 -1.12
C PHE A 73 2.27 2.14 -0.87
N GLU A 74 2.02 3.06 0.07
CA GLU A 74 3.00 4.09 0.46
C GLU A 74 4.22 3.48 1.15
N LYS A 75 4.00 2.57 2.11
CA LYS A 75 5.07 1.83 2.79
C LYS A 75 5.90 1.05 1.79
N ARG A 76 5.23 0.39 0.84
CA ARG A 76 5.89 -0.36 -0.23
C ARG A 76 6.69 0.54 -1.16
N GLN A 77 6.16 1.69 -1.53
CA GLN A 77 6.86 2.66 -2.35
C GLN A 77 8.12 3.17 -1.65
N ARG A 78 8.02 3.52 -0.36
CA ARG A 78 9.17 3.91 0.47
C ARG A 78 10.23 2.82 0.56
N ALA A 79 9.82 1.56 0.75
CA ALA A 79 10.73 0.43 0.81
C ALA A 79 11.44 0.12 -0.52
N ASN A 80 10.79 0.41 -1.65
CA ASN A 80 11.33 0.16 -2.99
C ASN A 80 12.10 1.36 -3.59
N ALA A 81 12.03 2.54 -2.97
CA ALA A 81 12.72 3.74 -3.47
C ALA A 81 14.25 3.54 -3.50
N PRO A 82 15.00 4.13 -4.45
CA PRO A 82 16.47 4.14 -4.41
C PRO A 82 17.00 4.71 -3.09
N LYS A 83 18.14 4.21 -2.62
CA LYS A 83 18.71 4.59 -1.31
C LYS A 83 18.94 6.10 -1.19
N GLU A 84 19.52 6.69 -2.23
CA GLU A 84 19.77 8.14 -2.34
C GLU A 84 18.49 8.97 -2.15
N LYS A 85 17.37 8.54 -2.76
CA LYS A 85 16.08 9.22 -2.64
C LYS A 85 15.44 9.05 -1.27
N ARG A 86 15.72 7.96 -0.55
CA ARG A 86 15.27 7.78 0.84
C ARG A 86 16.03 8.70 1.79
N GLU A 87 17.34 8.80 1.61
CA GLU A 87 18.21 9.66 2.42
C GLU A 87 17.87 11.14 2.21
N GLU A 88 17.70 11.59 0.96
CA GLU A 88 17.24 12.96 0.66
C GLU A 88 15.89 13.30 1.32
N ALA A 89 14.95 12.36 1.36
CA ALA A 89 13.64 12.57 1.97
C ALA A 89 13.71 12.63 3.50
N ALA A 90 14.58 11.81 4.11
CA ALA A 90 14.81 11.83 5.55
C ALA A 90 15.42 13.16 6.01
N VAL A 91 16.43 13.67 5.28
CA VAL A 91 17.06 14.97 5.57
C VAL A 91 16.04 16.10 5.46
N ARG A 92 15.23 16.12 4.39
CA ARG A 92 14.16 17.13 4.22
C ARG A 92 13.14 17.09 5.36
N HIS A 93 12.73 15.91 5.80
CA HIS A 93 11.78 15.77 6.90
C HIS A 93 12.36 16.25 8.24
N GLN A 94 13.65 16.02 8.47
CA GLN A 94 14.35 16.53 9.64
C GLN A 94 14.43 18.06 9.63
N MET A 95 14.82 18.66 8.50
CA MET A 95 14.85 20.12 8.36
C MET A 95 13.48 20.75 8.60
N LEU A 96 12.40 20.14 8.07
CA LEU A 96 11.05 20.63 8.29
C LEU A 96 10.65 20.60 9.77
N LYS A 97 10.98 19.53 10.50
CA LYS A 97 10.74 19.43 11.95
C LYS A 97 11.53 20.48 12.74
N GLU A 98 12.75 20.76 12.35
CA GLU A 98 13.58 21.80 12.97
C GLU A 98 12.97 23.18 12.75
N MET A 99 12.49 23.47 11.52
CA MET A 99 11.77 24.71 11.22
C MET A 99 10.46 24.84 12.02
N ASP A 100 9.67 23.78 12.10
CA ASP A 100 8.43 23.77 12.90
C ASP A 100 8.70 24.02 14.38
N SER A 101 9.77 23.43 14.93
CA SER A 101 10.19 23.64 16.32
C SER A 101 10.61 25.11 16.56
N LEU A 102 11.40 25.68 15.65
CA LEU A 102 11.80 27.09 15.73
C LEU A 102 10.60 28.03 15.62
N ALA A 103 9.65 27.74 14.74
CA ALA A 103 8.41 28.51 14.61
C ALA A 103 7.58 28.46 15.90
N GLN A 104 7.44 27.29 16.52
CA GLN A 104 6.73 27.15 17.80
C GLN A 104 7.43 27.91 18.94
N LEU A 105 8.77 27.89 19.00
CA LEU A 105 9.54 28.67 19.97
C LEU A 105 9.34 30.18 19.78
N HIS A 106 9.38 30.67 18.53
CA HIS A 106 9.11 32.07 18.24
C HIS A 106 7.69 32.50 18.62
N LEU A 107 6.67 31.69 18.31
CA LEU A 107 5.29 31.97 18.72
C LEU A 107 5.16 31.99 20.24
N LYS A 108 5.78 31.04 20.96
CA LYS A 108 5.76 31.01 22.42
C LYS A 108 6.47 32.20 23.05
N GLY A 109 7.54 32.71 22.43
CA GLY A 109 8.21 33.94 22.85
C GLY A 109 7.39 35.21 22.60
N LEU A 110 6.59 35.25 21.53
CA LEU A 110 5.72 36.38 21.20
C LEU A 110 4.45 36.47 22.07
N PHE A 111 3.91 35.33 22.52
CA PHE A 111 2.66 35.27 23.29
C PHE A 111 2.85 34.91 24.78
N GLY A 112 4.10 34.80 25.25
CA GLY A 112 4.45 34.27 26.58
C GLY A 112 4.85 35.29 27.64
N GLN A 113 4.62 36.59 27.45
CA GLN A 113 4.74 37.58 28.54
C GLN A 113 3.35 38.07 28.95
N GLY A 114 2.87 37.49 30.05
CA GLY A 114 1.82 37.99 30.93
C GLY A 114 2.26 37.72 32.36
#